data_AF-A0A4D8R1Q9-F1
#
_entry.id   AF-A0A4D8R1Q9-F1
#
_cell.length_a   1.000
_cell.length_b   1.000
_cell.length_c   1.000
_cell.angle_alpha   90.00
_cell.angle_beta   90.00
_cell.angle_gamma   90.00
#
_symmetry.space_group_name_H-M   'P 1'
#
loop_
_entity.id
_entity.type
_entity.pdbx_description
1 polymer ?
#
loop_
_entity_poly.entity_id
_entity_poly.type
_entity_poly.pdbx_seq_one_letter_code
_entity_poly.pdbx_strand_id
1 'polypeptide(L)'
;MDDRGDNEENAEGAPGGLYGVRPAGREGWFLRDHRGDRAALIAVLAAEGIVAEVVEIAPFLRRGPMSLPDFILDEMALHFGWSFDPAIDGWRAPGEALSPFPSTPLPVDRIDVRYEVPRGFLMPITIAAGGQSVTFDVTNTFDPIPGITPWLERVLDGEHPRLTIDREGEYTELHVLPTDQGVRLVVALLEEEWSTPIDVRLSRLALIAGFYRPLVEVWESDALVTEGWRRWHFDLAVGSSGLTAADHVPYSVRSARIDAALADHPDSVGETP
;
A
#
# COMPACT_ATOMS: atom_id res chain seq x y z
N MET A 1 39.61 -30.50 -27.62
CA MET A 1 38.57 -29.52 -28.01
C MET A 1 37.31 -29.98 -27.32
N ASP A 2 37.19 -29.60 -26.05
CA ASP A 2 36.00 -29.84 -25.25
C ASP A 2 35.47 -28.43 -24.95
N ASP A 3 34.55 -27.99 -25.80
CA ASP A 3 34.03 -26.64 -25.89
C ASP A 3 32.72 -26.58 -25.08
N ARG A 4 32.85 -26.74 -23.76
CA ARG A 4 31.78 -26.63 -22.76
C ARG A 4 32.04 -25.53 -21.74
N GLY A 5 32.84 -24.53 -22.12
CA GLY A 5 32.89 -23.24 -21.43
C GLY A 5 32.00 -22.23 -22.17
N ASP A 6 31.48 -21.24 -21.46
CA ASP A 6 30.98 -19.97 -22.02
C ASP A 6 29.49 -19.81 -22.38
N ASN A 7 28.57 -20.61 -21.82
CA ASN A 7 27.13 -20.29 -21.92
C ASN A 7 26.44 -19.85 -20.60
N GLU A 8 27.10 -19.94 -19.45
CA GLU A 8 26.53 -19.46 -18.18
C GLU A 8 26.93 -18.02 -17.84
N GLU A 9 28.10 -17.54 -18.28
CA GLU A 9 28.54 -16.15 -18.05
C GLU A 9 27.85 -15.12 -18.97
N ASN A 10 27.30 -15.53 -20.10
CA ASN A 10 26.58 -14.64 -21.03
C ASN A 10 25.09 -14.42 -20.67
N ALA A 11 24.65 -14.91 -19.51
CA ALA A 11 23.29 -14.71 -19.00
C ALA A 11 23.17 -13.52 -18.04
N GLU A 12 24.20 -12.68 -17.90
CA GLU A 12 24.11 -11.43 -17.15
C GLU A 12 23.19 -10.44 -17.89
N GLY A 13 22.01 -10.18 -17.31
CA GLY A 13 21.15 -9.06 -17.71
C GLY A 13 20.10 -9.36 -18.78
N ALA A 14 19.68 -10.61 -18.94
CA ALA A 14 18.50 -10.88 -19.77
C ALA A 14 17.26 -10.18 -19.19
N PRO A 15 16.44 -9.53 -20.04
CA PRO A 15 15.21 -8.91 -19.57
C PRO A 15 14.33 -9.96 -18.90
N GLY A 16 13.79 -9.61 -17.75
CA GLY A 16 12.81 -10.42 -17.04
C GLY A 16 11.74 -9.51 -16.45
N GLY A 17 10.75 -10.12 -15.83
CA GLY A 17 9.69 -9.37 -15.19
C GLY A 17 8.86 -10.23 -14.26
N LEU A 18 8.11 -9.53 -13.43
CA LEU A 18 7.01 -10.07 -12.64
C LEU A 18 5.74 -9.94 -13.47
N TYR A 19 5.01 -11.03 -13.59
CA TYR A 19 3.79 -11.10 -14.37
C TYR A 19 2.63 -11.62 -13.52
N GLY A 20 1.47 -11.01 -13.67
CA GLY A 20 0.19 -11.58 -13.26
C GLY A 20 -0.29 -12.52 -14.35
N VAL A 21 -0.62 -13.75 -14.00
CA VAL A 21 -1.16 -14.77 -14.91
C VAL A 21 -2.53 -15.22 -14.42
N ARG A 22 -3.55 -15.13 -15.27
CA ARG A 22 -4.92 -15.57 -14.97
C ARG A 22 -5.39 -16.58 -16.03
N PRO A 23 -5.35 -17.89 -15.74
CA PRO A 23 -5.87 -18.93 -16.61
C PRO A 23 -7.36 -18.78 -16.87
N ALA A 24 -7.78 -19.20 -18.06
CA ALA A 24 -9.17 -19.21 -18.44
C ALA A 24 -10.03 -19.95 -17.40
N GLY A 25 -11.09 -19.28 -16.92
CA GLY A 25 -12.01 -19.83 -15.94
C GLY A 25 -11.58 -19.70 -14.47
N ARG A 26 -10.43 -19.08 -14.19
CA ARG A 26 -10.05 -18.65 -12.83
C ARG A 26 -10.35 -17.19 -12.61
N GLU A 27 -10.76 -16.89 -11.38
CA GLU A 27 -11.12 -15.53 -10.97
C GLU A 27 -9.88 -14.71 -10.56
N GLY A 28 -8.93 -15.33 -9.84
CA GLY A 28 -7.69 -14.71 -9.39
C GLY A 28 -6.53 -14.81 -10.35
N TRP A 29 -5.57 -13.91 -10.13
CA TRP A 29 -4.26 -13.95 -10.75
C TRP A 29 -3.28 -14.72 -9.86
N PHE A 30 -2.26 -15.32 -10.46
CA PHE A 30 -1.07 -15.75 -9.75
C PHE A 30 0.13 -14.98 -10.25
N LEU A 31 1.10 -14.82 -9.37
CA LEU A 31 2.36 -14.18 -9.70
C LEU A 31 3.28 -15.21 -10.33
N ARG A 32 3.98 -14.80 -11.39
CA ARG A 32 5.01 -15.60 -12.03
C ARG A 32 6.15 -14.69 -12.43
N ASP A 33 7.35 -15.03 -11.99
CA ASP A 33 8.55 -14.45 -12.57
C ASP A 33 8.89 -15.13 -13.90
N HIS A 34 9.36 -14.36 -14.86
CA HIS A 34 9.76 -14.91 -16.14
C HIS A 34 11.00 -14.21 -16.71
N ARG A 35 11.87 -15.01 -17.35
CA ARG A 35 12.99 -14.51 -18.15
C ARG A 35 12.53 -14.37 -19.60
N GLY A 36 12.51 -13.15 -20.09
CA GLY A 36 11.90 -12.77 -21.36
C GLY A 36 10.78 -11.77 -21.13
N ASP A 37 10.27 -11.26 -22.25
CA ASP A 37 9.12 -10.37 -22.24
C ASP A 37 7.80 -11.14 -22.05
N ARG A 38 6.71 -10.38 -21.97
CA ARG A 38 5.34 -10.92 -21.89
C ARG A 38 5.00 -11.91 -22.99
N ALA A 39 5.48 -11.70 -24.22
CA ALA A 39 5.17 -12.56 -25.36
C ALA A 39 5.86 -13.92 -25.24
N ALA A 40 7.11 -13.94 -24.74
CA ALA A 40 7.83 -15.17 -24.42
C ALA A 40 7.09 -15.97 -23.34
N LEU A 41 6.60 -15.32 -22.28
CA LEU A 41 5.82 -15.99 -21.24
C LEU A 41 4.52 -16.61 -21.80
N ILE A 42 3.79 -15.87 -22.64
CA ILE A 42 2.58 -16.38 -23.29
C ILE A 42 2.88 -17.63 -24.14
N ALA A 43 4.00 -17.63 -24.88
CA ALA A 43 4.41 -18.77 -25.69
C ALA A 43 4.74 -20.01 -24.82
N VAL A 44 5.40 -19.81 -23.68
CA VAL A 44 5.68 -20.87 -22.71
C VAL A 44 4.38 -21.46 -22.13
N LEU A 45 3.45 -20.60 -21.68
CA LEU A 45 2.15 -21.04 -21.17
C LEU A 45 1.35 -21.81 -22.22
N ALA A 46 1.35 -21.34 -23.47
CA ALA A 46 0.68 -22.04 -24.57
C ALA A 46 1.30 -23.41 -24.86
N ALA A 47 2.63 -23.54 -24.79
CA ALA A 47 3.33 -24.83 -24.93
C ALA A 47 3.03 -25.79 -23.76
N GLU A 48 2.77 -25.25 -22.56
CA GLU A 48 2.27 -26.00 -21.39
C GLU A 48 0.77 -26.35 -21.50
N GLY A 49 0.07 -25.91 -22.56
CA GLY A 49 -1.37 -26.12 -22.74
C GLY A 49 -2.25 -25.20 -21.89
N ILE A 50 -1.68 -24.13 -21.33
CA ILE A 50 -2.37 -23.18 -20.46
C ILE A 50 -2.81 -21.98 -21.30
N VAL A 51 -4.12 -21.80 -21.43
CA VAL A 51 -4.71 -20.57 -21.97
C VAL A 51 -4.89 -19.58 -20.81
N ALA A 52 -4.16 -18.47 -20.83
CA ALA A 52 -4.19 -17.48 -19.77
C ALA A 52 -4.11 -16.05 -20.31
N GLU A 53 -4.72 -15.14 -19.56
CA GLU A 53 -4.38 -13.72 -19.62
C GLU A 53 -3.07 -13.49 -18.87
N VAL A 54 -2.22 -12.62 -19.42
CA VAL A 54 -0.93 -12.26 -18.81
C VAL A 54 -0.82 -10.75 -18.79
N VAL A 55 -0.42 -10.18 -17.66
CA VAL A 55 -0.13 -8.75 -17.48
C VAL A 55 1.25 -8.61 -16.89
N GLU A 56 2.06 -7.70 -17.44
CA GLU A 56 3.35 -7.34 -16.83
C GLU A 56 3.08 -6.39 -15.66
N ILE A 57 3.59 -6.76 -14.48
CA ILE A 57 3.48 -5.96 -13.25
C ILE A 57 4.70 -5.05 -13.15
N ALA A 58 5.89 -5.63 -13.31
CA ALA A 58 7.15 -4.89 -13.21
C ALA A 58 8.25 -5.54 -14.04
N PRO A 59 9.00 -4.75 -14.85
CA PRO A 59 10.22 -5.24 -15.47
C PRO A 59 11.34 -5.28 -14.43
N PHE A 60 12.21 -6.29 -14.50
CA PHE A 60 13.45 -6.31 -13.73
C PHE A 60 14.57 -7.05 -14.46
N LEU A 61 15.81 -6.70 -14.14
CA LEU A 61 16.97 -7.41 -14.66
C LEU A 61 17.18 -8.68 -13.84
N ARG A 62 16.92 -9.83 -14.44
CA ARG A 62 17.17 -11.12 -13.79
C ARG A 62 18.65 -11.44 -13.89
N ARG A 63 19.32 -11.59 -12.74
CA ARG A 63 20.68 -12.13 -12.66
C ARG A 63 20.61 -13.61 -12.28
N GLY A 64 21.02 -14.47 -13.20
CA GLY A 64 21.09 -15.92 -12.97
C GLY A 64 19.77 -16.68 -13.22
N PRO A 65 19.82 -18.02 -13.07
CA PRO A 65 18.72 -18.91 -13.46
C PRO A 65 17.64 -19.07 -12.40
N MET A 66 17.90 -18.71 -11.14
CA MET A 66 16.95 -18.97 -10.05
C MET A 66 15.71 -18.10 -10.18
N SER A 67 14.55 -18.70 -9.96
CA SER A 67 13.31 -17.94 -9.77
C SER A 67 13.39 -17.19 -8.45
N LEU A 68 12.77 -16.01 -8.43
CA LEU A 68 12.63 -15.29 -7.17
C LEU A 68 11.74 -16.12 -6.23
N PRO A 69 12.07 -16.16 -4.93
CA PRO A 69 11.16 -16.71 -3.92
C PRO A 69 9.80 -16.02 -3.95
N ASP A 70 8.74 -16.76 -3.63
CA ASP A 70 7.35 -16.25 -3.67
C ASP A 70 7.18 -14.97 -2.85
N PHE A 71 7.79 -14.87 -1.66
CA PHE A 71 7.70 -13.66 -0.84
C PHE A 71 8.20 -12.40 -1.56
N ILE A 72 9.25 -12.49 -2.39
CA ILE A 72 9.72 -11.33 -3.18
C ILE A 72 8.70 -10.95 -4.25
N LEU A 73 8.03 -11.94 -4.86
CA LEU A 73 6.99 -11.67 -5.86
C LEU A 73 5.80 -10.97 -5.20
N ASP A 74 5.41 -11.45 -4.02
CA ASP A 74 4.30 -10.91 -3.23
C ASP A 74 4.57 -9.46 -2.82
N GLU A 75 5.76 -9.18 -2.25
CA GLU A 75 6.21 -7.83 -1.89
C GLU A 75 6.17 -6.88 -3.11
N MET A 76 6.69 -7.34 -4.25
CA MET A 76 6.66 -6.55 -5.48
C MET A 76 5.22 -6.30 -5.95
N ALA A 77 4.36 -7.31 -5.96
CA ALA A 77 2.97 -7.15 -6.38
C ALA A 77 2.23 -6.13 -5.50
N LEU A 78 2.39 -6.22 -4.18
CA LEU A 78 1.87 -5.26 -3.20
C LEU A 78 2.36 -3.85 -3.47
N HIS A 79 3.66 -3.68 -3.75
CA HIS A 79 4.24 -2.38 -4.12
C HIS A 79 3.60 -1.77 -5.38
N PHE A 80 3.16 -2.60 -6.33
CA PHE A 80 2.46 -2.17 -7.54
C PHE A 80 0.93 -2.13 -7.40
N GLY A 81 0.39 -2.16 -6.16
CA GLY A 81 -1.03 -2.00 -5.87
C GLY A 81 -1.91 -3.22 -6.15
N TRP A 82 -1.28 -4.38 -6.35
CA TRP A 82 -1.97 -5.67 -6.33
C TRP A 82 -2.27 -6.06 -4.88
N SER A 83 -3.32 -6.85 -4.69
CA SER A 83 -3.75 -7.27 -3.35
C SER A 83 -4.12 -8.74 -3.39
N PHE A 84 -3.71 -9.50 -2.38
CA PHE A 84 -4.07 -10.90 -2.26
C PHE A 84 -5.49 -11.05 -1.70
N ASP A 85 -6.31 -11.86 -2.35
CA ASP A 85 -7.69 -12.13 -1.97
C ASP A 85 -7.80 -13.59 -1.46
N PRO A 86 -7.84 -13.80 -0.14
CA PRO A 86 -7.85 -15.14 0.44
C PRO A 86 -9.12 -15.93 0.12
N ALA A 87 -10.22 -15.26 -0.28
CA ALA A 87 -11.46 -15.96 -0.59
C ALA A 87 -11.39 -16.73 -1.93
N ILE A 88 -10.51 -16.30 -2.83
CA ILE A 88 -10.29 -16.93 -4.13
C ILE A 88 -8.90 -17.54 -4.28
N ASP A 89 -8.08 -17.47 -3.22
CA ASP A 89 -6.69 -17.95 -3.20
C ASP A 89 -5.89 -17.40 -4.39
N GLY A 90 -5.92 -16.08 -4.56
CA GLY A 90 -5.28 -15.43 -5.70
C GLY A 90 -5.20 -13.91 -5.57
N TRP A 91 -4.40 -13.31 -6.43
CA TRP A 91 -4.18 -11.87 -6.48
C TRP A 91 -5.27 -11.16 -7.27
N ARG A 92 -5.52 -9.90 -6.93
CA ARG A 92 -6.36 -8.95 -7.68
C ARG A 92 -5.50 -7.84 -8.25
N ALA A 93 -5.71 -7.53 -9.53
CA ALA A 93 -5.04 -6.40 -10.15
C ALA A 93 -5.48 -5.06 -9.53
N PRO A 94 -4.70 -3.99 -9.69
CA PRO A 94 -5.10 -2.64 -9.29
C PRO A 94 -6.47 -2.26 -9.87
N GLY A 95 -7.41 -1.88 -9.01
CA GLY A 95 -8.76 -1.48 -9.41
C GLY A 95 -9.76 -2.62 -9.62
N GLU A 96 -9.33 -3.89 -9.59
CA GLU A 96 -10.27 -5.02 -9.52
C GLU A 96 -10.92 -5.08 -8.13
N ALA A 97 -12.22 -5.38 -8.12
CA ALA A 97 -12.97 -5.57 -6.88
C ALA A 97 -12.45 -6.80 -6.13
N LEU A 98 -12.36 -6.68 -4.81
CA LEU A 98 -12.09 -7.81 -3.91
C LEU A 98 -13.37 -8.59 -3.64
N SER A 99 -13.19 -9.86 -3.28
CA SER A 99 -14.26 -10.64 -2.70
C SER A 99 -14.79 -9.95 -1.42
N PRO A 100 -16.10 -10.04 -1.14
CA PRO A 100 -16.66 -9.47 0.08
C PRO A 100 -15.95 -10.05 1.32
N PHE A 101 -15.44 -9.16 2.18
CA PHE A 101 -14.91 -9.56 3.47
C PHE A 101 -16.03 -10.22 4.30
N PRO A 102 -15.78 -11.38 4.93
CA PRO A 102 -16.82 -12.24 5.50
C PRO A 102 -17.49 -11.67 6.76
N SER A 103 -16.83 -10.73 7.45
CA SER A 103 -17.33 -10.08 8.65
C SER A 103 -18.44 -9.07 8.35
N THR A 104 -19.27 -8.78 9.35
CA THR A 104 -20.30 -7.74 9.27
C THR A 104 -19.71 -6.43 9.79
N PRO A 105 -19.67 -5.34 8.99
CA PRO A 105 -19.05 -4.09 9.39
C PRO A 105 -19.83 -3.42 10.53
N LEU A 106 -19.12 -2.96 11.56
CA LEU A 106 -19.70 -2.23 12.69
C LEU A 106 -20.04 -0.78 12.27
N PRO A 107 -21.28 -0.29 12.43
CA PRO A 107 -21.59 1.12 12.22
C PRO A 107 -20.88 2.00 13.25
N VAL A 108 -20.19 3.02 12.76
CA VAL A 108 -19.53 4.04 13.58
C VAL A 108 -19.75 5.42 12.96
N ASP A 109 -19.75 6.46 13.80
CA ASP A 109 -19.91 7.84 13.33
C ASP A 109 -18.58 8.48 12.94
N ARG A 110 -17.46 7.94 13.43
CA ARG A 110 -16.10 8.44 13.18
C ARG A 110 -15.05 7.35 13.23
N ILE A 111 -13.87 7.69 12.72
CA ILE A 111 -12.63 6.95 12.91
C ILE A 111 -11.60 7.90 13.53
N ASP A 112 -10.85 7.39 14.50
CA ASP A 112 -9.82 8.14 15.21
C ASP A 112 -8.45 7.62 14.73
N VAL A 113 -7.75 8.41 13.92
CA VAL A 113 -6.38 8.10 13.45
C VAL A 113 -5.40 9.00 14.17
N ARG A 114 -4.29 8.43 14.63
CA ARG A 114 -3.22 9.17 15.31
C ARG A 114 -1.89 8.85 14.65
N TYR A 115 -1.23 9.89 14.16
CA TYR A 115 0.15 9.85 13.70
C TYR A 115 1.02 10.38 14.85
N GLU A 116 2.02 9.63 15.28
CA GLU A 116 2.97 10.12 16.29
C GLU A 116 4.16 10.83 15.64
N VAL A 117 4.86 11.67 16.40
CA VAL A 117 6.13 12.24 15.94
C VAL A 117 7.17 11.10 15.87
N PRO A 118 7.94 10.97 14.78
CA PRO A 118 8.91 9.90 14.62
C PRO A 118 9.93 9.80 15.76
N ARG A 119 10.23 8.56 16.18
CA ARG A 119 11.21 8.20 17.21
C ARG A 119 12.21 7.21 16.65
N GLY A 120 13.40 7.70 16.30
CA GLY A 120 14.44 6.87 15.69
C GLY A 120 13.93 6.17 14.44
N PHE A 121 13.69 6.95 13.37
CA PHE A 121 13.17 6.55 12.05
C PHE A 121 11.81 5.83 11.99
N LEU A 122 11.23 5.45 13.14
CA LEU A 122 9.91 4.83 13.24
C LEU A 122 8.84 5.86 13.56
N MET A 123 7.73 5.81 12.85
CA MET A 123 6.53 6.60 13.12
C MET A 123 5.37 5.65 13.50
N PRO A 124 4.93 5.65 14.77
CA PRO A 124 3.72 4.95 15.16
C PRO A 124 2.48 5.56 14.51
N ILE A 125 1.62 4.70 13.95
CA ILE A 125 0.29 5.04 13.47
C ILE A 125 -0.72 4.18 14.23
N THR A 126 -1.71 4.81 14.83
CA THR A 126 -2.86 4.12 15.44
C THR A 126 -4.12 4.44 14.65
N ILE A 127 -4.92 3.42 14.35
CA ILE A 127 -6.27 3.56 13.78
C ILE A 127 -7.24 2.92 14.78
N ALA A 128 -8.30 3.63 15.16
CA ALA A 128 -9.31 3.11 16.08
C ALA A 128 -10.74 3.53 15.68
N ALA A 129 -11.70 2.63 15.84
CA ALA A 129 -13.12 2.88 15.59
C ALA A 129 -14.00 1.87 16.33
N GLY A 130 -15.07 2.31 16.99
CA GLY A 130 -16.08 1.41 17.56
C GLY A 130 -15.55 0.33 18.52
N GLY A 131 -14.47 0.62 19.25
CA GLY A 131 -13.80 -0.33 20.15
C GLY A 131 -12.79 -1.26 19.47
N GLN A 132 -12.68 -1.21 18.14
CA GLN A 132 -11.60 -1.84 17.37
C GLN A 132 -10.39 -0.89 17.31
N SER A 133 -9.18 -1.43 17.31
CA SER A 133 -7.96 -0.65 17.22
C SER A 133 -6.81 -1.47 16.65
N VAL A 134 -5.93 -0.81 15.92
CA VAL A 134 -4.65 -1.35 15.47
C VAL A 134 -3.59 -0.26 15.58
N THR A 135 -2.40 -0.64 16.02
CA THR A 135 -1.21 0.21 16.02
C THR A 135 -0.12 -0.51 15.26
N PHE A 136 0.58 0.21 14.40
CA PHE A 136 1.72 -0.30 13.66
C PHE A 136 2.73 0.84 13.44
N ASP A 137 3.99 0.47 13.25
CA ASP A 137 5.05 1.42 12.98
C ASP A 137 5.35 1.45 11.48
N VAL A 138 5.71 2.63 10.97
CA VAL A 138 6.16 2.82 9.58
C VAL A 138 7.51 3.52 9.56
N THR A 139 8.29 3.32 8.51
CA THR A 139 9.62 3.94 8.35
C THR A 139 9.69 4.82 7.12
N ASN A 140 10.68 5.71 7.08
CA ASN A 140 10.88 6.61 5.95
C ASN A 140 11.41 5.89 4.70
N THR A 141 11.94 4.65 4.85
CA THR A 141 12.34 3.79 3.73
C THR A 141 11.17 3.52 2.80
N PHE A 142 9.99 3.29 3.40
CA PHE A 142 8.73 3.06 2.69
C PHE A 142 7.67 4.06 3.17
N ASP A 143 8.00 5.35 3.09
CA ASP A 143 7.14 6.43 3.62
C ASP A 143 5.71 6.35 3.03
N PRO A 144 4.68 6.02 3.82
CA PRO A 144 3.32 5.87 3.32
C PRO A 144 2.57 7.20 3.21
N ILE A 145 3.07 8.26 3.87
CA ILE A 145 2.37 9.53 4.00
C ILE A 145 2.07 10.20 2.64
N PRO A 146 2.94 10.17 1.61
CA PRO A 146 2.62 10.73 0.29
C PRO A 146 1.44 10.03 -0.39
N GLY A 147 1.15 8.77 -0.03
CA GLY A 147 0.05 7.98 -0.58
C GLY A 147 -1.31 8.25 0.07
N ILE A 148 -1.33 8.74 1.33
CA ILE A 148 -2.57 8.90 2.10
C ILE A 148 -3.48 9.97 1.49
N THR A 149 -2.96 11.18 1.22
CA THR A 149 -3.79 12.28 0.69
C THR A 149 -4.38 11.94 -0.68
N PRO A 150 -3.63 11.44 -1.69
CA PRO A 150 -4.20 10.99 -2.96
C PRO A 150 -5.23 9.87 -2.80
N TRP A 151 -5.01 8.92 -1.87
CA TRP A 151 -5.99 7.89 -1.56
C TRP A 151 -7.30 8.50 -1.03
N LEU A 152 -7.22 9.47 -0.11
CA LEU A 152 -8.39 10.19 0.40
C LEU A 152 -9.10 11.04 -0.66
N GLU A 153 -8.37 11.63 -1.60
CA GLU A 153 -8.99 12.35 -2.72
C GLU A 153 -9.80 11.41 -3.62
N ARG A 154 -9.30 10.21 -3.89
CA ARG A 154 -10.07 9.19 -4.62
C ARG A 154 -11.30 8.76 -3.84
N VAL A 155 -11.20 8.62 -2.51
CA VAL A 155 -12.36 8.43 -1.64
C VAL A 155 -13.33 9.61 -1.81
N LEU A 156 -12.87 10.86 -1.79
CA LEU A 156 -13.71 12.04 -1.97
C LEU A 156 -14.43 12.02 -3.33
N ASP A 157 -13.77 11.54 -4.38
CA ASP A 157 -14.30 11.37 -5.74
C ASP A 157 -15.36 10.26 -5.88
N GLY A 158 -15.70 9.58 -4.78
CA GLY A 158 -16.70 8.51 -4.75
C GLY A 158 -16.14 7.14 -5.11
N GLU A 159 -14.83 7.02 -5.29
CA GLU A 159 -14.18 5.74 -5.52
C GLU A 159 -14.07 4.89 -4.25
N HIS A 160 -13.62 3.65 -4.44
CA HIS A 160 -13.39 2.63 -3.42
C HIS A 160 -11.93 2.16 -3.49
N PRO A 161 -10.97 3.08 -3.26
CA PRO A 161 -9.55 2.78 -3.46
C PRO A 161 -8.99 1.89 -2.36
N ARG A 162 -7.87 1.25 -2.66
CA ARG A 162 -7.02 0.54 -1.71
C ARG A 162 -5.74 1.34 -1.49
N LEU A 163 -5.20 1.28 -0.28
CA LEU A 163 -3.86 1.77 0.04
C LEU A 163 -3.09 0.67 0.74
N THR A 164 -1.91 0.32 0.22
CA THR A 164 -1.00 -0.63 0.84
C THR A 164 0.13 0.15 1.52
N ILE A 165 0.35 -0.14 2.79
CA ILE A 165 1.41 0.45 3.62
C ILE A 165 2.42 -0.66 3.89
N ASP A 166 3.64 -0.48 3.38
CA ASP A 166 4.78 -1.36 3.65
C ASP A 166 5.43 -0.94 4.98
N ARG A 167 5.60 -1.91 5.87
CA ARG A 167 6.19 -1.77 7.20
C ARG A 167 7.48 -2.58 7.31
N GLU A 168 8.31 -2.49 6.28
CA GLU A 168 9.56 -3.25 6.13
C GLU A 168 9.34 -4.76 5.96
N GLY A 169 8.46 -5.11 5.02
CA GLY A 169 8.14 -6.50 4.66
C GLY A 169 6.91 -7.08 5.37
N GLU A 170 6.30 -6.31 6.28
CA GLU A 170 4.94 -6.55 6.76
C GLU A 170 4.00 -5.53 6.14
N TYR A 171 2.74 -5.88 5.84
CA TYR A 171 1.85 -4.97 5.13
C TYR A 171 0.57 -4.69 5.89
N THR A 172 0.19 -3.41 5.93
CA THR A 172 -1.15 -2.97 6.32
C THR A 172 -1.88 -2.49 5.06
N GLU A 173 -3.03 -3.07 4.75
CA GLU A 173 -3.89 -2.60 3.65
C GLU A 173 -5.13 -1.89 4.19
N LEU A 174 -5.43 -0.73 3.62
CA LEU A 174 -6.67 0.03 3.87
C LEU A 174 -7.60 -0.16 2.67
N HIS A 175 -8.70 -0.87 2.89
CA HIS A 175 -9.70 -1.18 1.88
C HIS A 175 -10.93 -0.32 2.09
N VAL A 176 -11.27 0.50 1.09
CA VAL A 176 -12.57 1.19 1.04
C VAL A 176 -13.50 0.39 0.14
N LEU A 177 -14.67 0.04 0.64
CA LEU A 177 -15.65 -0.79 -0.05
C LEU A 177 -17.02 -0.09 -0.11
N PRO A 178 -17.80 -0.31 -1.18
CA PRO A 178 -19.13 0.27 -1.30
C PRO A 178 -20.09 -0.34 -0.26
N THR A 179 -21.00 0.49 0.25
CA THR A 179 -22.15 0.09 1.08
C THR A 179 -23.41 0.83 0.62
N ASP A 180 -24.59 0.37 1.04
CA ASP A 180 -25.86 1.05 0.74
C ASP A 180 -25.89 2.49 1.27
N GLN A 181 -25.20 2.75 2.39
CA GLN A 181 -25.04 4.06 3.01
C GLN A 181 -23.60 4.25 3.48
N GLY A 182 -22.92 5.25 2.92
CA GLY A 182 -21.55 5.60 3.28
C GLY A 182 -20.51 4.73 2.58
N VAL A 183 -19.50 4.30 3.34
CA VAL A 183 -18.45 3.37 2.92
C VAL A 183 -18.16 2.39 4.03
N ARG A 184 -17.65 1.21 3.67
CA ARG A 184 -17.02 0.27 4.60
C ARG A 184 -15.50 0.46 4.53
N LEU A 185 -14.85 0.63 5.67
CA LEU A 185 -13.40 0.59 5.80
C LEU A 185 -13.02 -0.75 6.44
N VAL A 186 -12.13 -1.48 5.78
CA VAL A 186 -11.44 -2.62 6.37
C VAL A 186 -9.96 -2.32 6.46
N VAL A 187 -9.36 -2.52 7.63
CA VAL A 187 -7.91 -2.54 7.79
C VAL A 187 -7.49 -3.99 7.88
N ALA A 188 -6.71 -4.44 6.91
CA ALA A 188 -6.16 -5.79 6.86
C ALA A 188 -4.67 -5.77 7.20
N LEU A 189 -4.24 -6.71 8.02
CA LEU A 189 -2.82 -6.95 8.31
C LEU A 189 -2.39 -8.22 7.57
N LEU A 190 -1.34 -8.10 6.79
CA LEU A 190 -0.67 -9.18 6.09
C LEU A 190 0.67 -9.40 6.81
N GLU A 191 0.58 -10.16 7.89
CA GLU A 191 1.71 -10.66 8.68
C GLU A 191 1.84 -12.18 8.42
N GLU A 192 2.27 -12.98 9.41
CA GLU A 192 2.26 -14.44 9.31
C GLU A 192 0.85 -15.01 9.06
N GLU A 193 -0.17 -14.38 9.64
CA GLU A 193 -1.58 -14.71 9.42
C GLU A 193 -2.37 -13.47 9.01
N TRP A 194 -3.23 -13.62 8.01
CA TRP A 194 -4.12 -12.55 7.57
C TRP A 194 -5.17 -12.24 8.64
N SER A 195 -5.26 -10.98 9.04
CA SER A 195 -6.25 -10.53 10.02
C SER A 195 -6.91 -9.21 9.62
N THR A 196 -8.10 -8.95 10.16
CA THR A 196 -8.90 -7.75 9.86
C THR A 196 -9.29 -7.03 11.17
N PRO A 197 -8.34 -6.38 11.85
CA PRO A 197 -8.57 -5.77 13.15
C PRO A 197 -9.63 -4.66 13.15
N ILE A 198 -9.86 -4.02 12.00
CA ILE A 198 -10.90 -2.99 11.84
C ILE A 198 -11.78 -3.36 10.66
N ASP A 199 -13.08 -3.34 10.90
CA ASP A 199 -14.11 -3.53 9.89
C ASP A 199 -15.36 -2.75 10.29
N VAL A 200 -15.49 -1.56 9.72
CA VAL A 200 -16.50 -0.57 10.10
C VAL A 200 -17.21 0.02 8.89
N ARG A 201 -18.42 0.53 9.11
CA ARG A 201 -19.12 1.39 8.14
C ARG A 201 -19.36 2.77 8.71
N LEU A 202 -19.10 3.78 7.92
CA LEU A 202 -19.18 5.19 8.30
C LEU A 202 -19.46 6.08 7.08
N SER A 203 -19.75 7.36 7.33
CA SER A 203 -19.89 8.32 6.22
C SER A 203 -18.54 8.55 5.54
N ARG A 204 -18.57 8.84 4.23
CA ARG A 204 -17.36 9.12 3.44
C ARG A 204 -16.56 10.29 4.01
N LEU A 205 -17.26 11.36 4.42
CA LEU A 205 -16.59 12.52 5.02
C LEU A 205 -16.04 12.23 6.41
N ALA A 206 -16.67 11.36 7.20
CA ALA A 206 -16.12 10.93 8.49
C ALA A 206 -14.83 10.12 8.32
N LEU A 207 -14.76 9.25 7.30
CA LEU A 207 -13.52 8.55 6.95
C LEU A 207 -12.41 9.55 6.57
N ILE A 208 -12.73 10.48 5.67
CA ILE A 208 -11.77 11.48 5.18
C ILE A 208 -11.29 12.37 6.33
N ALA A 209 -12.20 12.90 7.14
CA ALA A 209 -11.85 13.76 8.28
C ALA A 209 -10.96 13.03 9.29
N GLY A 210 -11.29 11.77 9.60
CA GLY A 210 -10.58 10.97 10.60
C GLY A 210 -9.13 10.66 10.22
N PHE A 211 -8.80 10.51 8.94
CA PHE A 211 -7.41 10.37 8.48
C PHE A 211 -6.73 11.72 8.23
N TYR A 212 -7.40 12.64 7.53
CA TYR A 212 -6.75 13.83 6.99
C TYR A 212 -6.41 14.88 8.05
N ARG A 213 -7.34 15.18 8.96
CA ARG A 213 -7.13 16.22 9.99
C ARG A 213 -5.94 15.90 10.91
N PRO A 214 -5.85 14.71 11.52
CA PRO A 214 -4.71 14.39 12.38
C PRO A 214 -3.39 14.27 11.59
N LEU A 215 -3.44 13.88 10.31
CA LEU A 215 -2.25 13.89 9.46
C LEU A 215 -1.72 15.32 9.32
N VAL A 216 -2.57 16.24 8.88
CA VAL A 216 -2.22 17.66 8.72
C VAL A 216 -1.73 18.26 10.04
N GLU A 217 -2.43 17.99 11.15
CA GLU A 217 -2.07 18.50 12.48
C GLU A 217 -0.64 18.10 12.88
N VAL A 218 -0.31 16.81 12.76
CA VAL A 218 1.02 16.30 13.10
C VAL A 218 2.07 16.79 12.10
N TRP A 219 1.73 16.79 10.81
CA TRP A 219 2.66 17.12 9.73
C TRP A 219 3.08 18.59 9.71
N GLU A 220 2.17 19.47 10.13
CA GLU A 220 2.41 20.90 10.25
C GLU A 220 2.79 21.34 11.67
N SER A 221 2.89 20.39 12.62
CA SER A 221 3.25 20.70 14.00
C SER A 221 4.70 21.14 14.16
N ASP A 222 4.95 22.05 15.12
CA ASP A 222 6.30 22.45 15.51
C ASP A 222 7.15 21.23 15.93
N ALA A 223 6.54 20.23 16.57
CA ALA A 223 7.25 19.04 17.03
C ALA A 223 7.81 18.21 15.86
N LEU A 224 7.02 18.01 14.80
CA LEU A 224 7.53 17.36 13.59
C LEU A 224 8.55 18.25 12.89
N VAL A 225 8.25 19.53 12.65
CA VAL A 225 9.13 20.43 11.89
C VAL A 225 10.50 20.61 12.55
N THR A 226 10.54 20.75 13.88
CA THR A 226 11.79 21.05 14.59
C THR A 226 12.64 19.82 14.89
N GLU A 227 12.03 18.69 15.24
CA GLU A 227 12.73 17.51 15.74
C GLU A 227 12.37 16.24 14.98
N GLY A 228 11.09 16.01 14.71
CA GLY A 228 10.61 14.79 14.07
C GLY A 228 11.10 14.61 12.64
N TRP A 229 11.21 15.68 11.85
CA TRP A 229 11.62 15.63 10.45
C TRP A 229 13.06 15.14 10.28
N ARG A 230 13.96 15.56 11.19
CA ARG A 230 15.35 15.08 11.23
C ARG A 230 15.45 13.61 11.58
N ARG A 231 14.49 13.09 12.36
CA ARG A 231 14.42 11.67 12.73
C ARG A 231 13.78 10.83 11.64
N TRP A 232 12.85 11.41 10.89
CA TRP A 232 12.21 10.79 9.74
C TRP A 232 13.21 10.63 8.59
N HIS A 233 13.85 11.72 8.16
CA HIS A 233 14.86 11.68 7.11
C HIS A 233 16.28 11.69 7.70
N PHE A 234 16.78 10.51 8.02
CA PHE A 234 18.11 10.32 8.61
C PHE A 234 19.26 10.94 7.77
N ASP A 235 19.12 10.98 6.43
CA ASP A 235 20.11 11.60 5.54
C ASP A 235 20.28 13.11 5.75
N LEU A 236 19.28 13.79 6.35
CA LEU A 236 19.39 15.19 6.78
C LEU A 236 20.19 15.34 8.09
N ALA A 237 20.25 14.29 8.92
CA ALA A 237 20.91 14.30 10.21
C ALA A 237 22.43 14.04 10.11
N VAL A 238 22.91 13.39 9.05
CA VAL A 238 24.32 13.00 8.88
C VAL A 238 25.17 14.04 8.14
N GLY A 239 24.57 15.13 7.64
CA GLY A 239 25.30 16.24 7.01
C GLY A 239 26.07 15.88 5.73
N SER A 240 25.85 14.68 5.20
CA SER A 240 26.57 14.09 4.05
C SER A 240 25.83 14.26 2.71
N SER A 241 24.64 14.85 2.70
CA SER A 241 23.68 14.71 1.60
C SER A 241 23.63 15.87 0.59
N GLY A 242 24.38 16.96 0.80
CA GLY A 242 24.34 18.12 -0.10
C GLY A 242 22.96 18.82 -0.17
N LEU A 243 22.08 18.53 0.78
CA LEU A 243 20.73 19.06 0.90
C LEU A 243 20.74 20.52 1.39
N THR A 244 19.72 21.27 1.00
CA THR A 244 19.55 22.70 1.25
C THR A 244 18.57 22.97 2.40
N ALA A 245 18.49 24.23 2.86
CA ALA A 245 17.48 24.72 3.81
C ALA A 245 16.03 24.34 3.41
N ALA A 246 15.72 24.22 2.11
CA ALA A 246 14.41 23.85 1.61
C ALA A 246 14.09 22.35 1.78
N ASP A 247 15.11 21.49 1.92
CA ASP A 247 14.96 20.05 2.14
C ASP A 247 14.79 19.71 3.64
N HIS A 248 14.91 20.70 4.52
CA HIS A 248 14.76 20.57 5.97
C HIS A 248 13.32 20.75 6.47
N VAL A 249 12.33 20.82 5.57
CA VAL A 249 10.90 20.90 5.95
C VAL A 249 10.12 19.71 5.37
N PRO A 250 9.08 19.23 6.06
CA PRO A 250 8.20 18.22 5.51
C PRO A 250 7.57 18.65 4.19
N TYR A 251 7.39 17.70 3.25
CA TYR A 251 6.59 17.97 2.05
C TYR A 251 5.14 18.23 2.43
N SER A 252 4.37 18.89 1.55
CA SER A 252 2.98 19.21 1.87
C SER A 252 2.09 17.96 1.84
N VAL A 253 1.23 17.82 2.85
CA VAL A 253 0.15 16.82 2.89
C VAL A 253 -1.23 17.42 2.64
N ARG A 254 -1.31 18.76 2.45
CA ARG A 254 -2.56 19.50 2.27
C ARG A 254 -3.19 19.19 0.91
N SER A 255 -4.51 19.02 0.92
CA SER A 255 -5.35 19.00 -0.27
C SER A 255 -6.42 20.08 -0.16
N ALA A 256 -6.36 21.07 -1.05
CA ALA A 256 -7.37 22.12 -1.12
C ALA A 256 -8.79 21.56 -1.38
N ARG A 257 -8.88 20.40 -2.04
CA ARG A 257 -10.15 19.71 -2.32
C ARG A 257 -10.74 19.14 -1.04
N ILE A 258 -9.93 18.46 -0.24
CA ILE A 258 -10.35 17.92 1.05
C ILE A 258 -10.64 19.04 2.04
N ASP A 259 -9.79 20.07 2.11
CA ASP A 259 -10.02 21.25 2.95
C ASP A 259 -11.39 21.90 2.65
N ALA A 260 -11.72 22.08 1.37
CA ALA A 260 -13.02 22.63 0.95
C ALA A 260 -14.19 21.72 1.32
N ALA A 261 -14.04 20.40 1.15
CA ALA A 261 -15.07 19.42 1.49
C ALA A 261 -15.32 19.31 3.00
N LEU A 262 -14.30 19.57 3.82
CA LEU A 262 -14.35 19.49 5.27
C LEU A 262 -14.65 20.82 5.97
N ALA A 263 -14.74 21.93 5.24
CA ALA A 263 -14.92 23.27 5.80
C ALA A 263 -16.18 23.39 6.70
N ASP A 264 -17.27 22.73 6.29
CA ASP A 264 -18.55 22.71 7.03
C ASP A 264 -18.77 21.39 7.80
N HIS A 265 -17.82 20.47 7.75
CA HIS A 265 -17.95 19.21 8.47
C HIS A 265 -17.59 19.44 9.94
N PRO A 266 -18.54 19.26 10.89
CA PRO A 266 -18.28 19.55 12.29
C PRO A 266 -17.05 18.78 12.77
N ASP A 267 -16.14 19.49 13.43
CA ASP A 267 -15.17 18.86 14.33
C ASP A 267 -15.99 18.24 15.44
N SER A 268 -16.15 16.92 15.44
CA SER A 268 -16.62 16.20 16.62
C SER A 268 -15.51 16.17 17.68
N VAL A 269 -15.00 17.34 18.06
CA VAL A 269 -14.29 17.56 19.32
C VAL A 269 -15.36 17.88 20.35
N GLY A 270 -16.11 16.84 20.72
CA GLY A 270 -16.84 16.83 21.97
C GLY A 270 -15.84 16.45 23.07
N GLU A 271 -15.09 17.43 23.58
CA GLU A 271 -14.63 17.33 24.96
C GLU A 271 -15.88 17.16 25.82
N THR A 272 -16.06 15.97 26.36
CA THR A 272 -17.07 15.76 27.39
C THR A 272 -16.47 16.32 28.69
N PRO A 273 -17.19 17.21 29.41
CA PRO A 273 -16.70 17.84 30.63
C PRO A 273 -16.41 16.85 31.78
#